data_AF-A0A7X2IVH5-F1
#
_entry.id   AF-A0A7X2IVH5-F1
#
_cell.length_a   1.000
_cell.length_b   1.000
_cell.length_c   1.000
_cell.angle_alpha   90.00
_cell.angle_beta   90.00
_cell.angle_gamma   90.00
#
_symmetry.space_group_name_H-M   'P 1'
#
loop_
_entity.id
_entity.type
_entity.pdbx_description
1 polymer ?
#
loop_
_entity_poly.entity_id
_entity_poly.type
_entity_poly.pdbx_seq_one_letter_code
_entity_poly.pdbx_strand_id
1 'polypeptide(L)'
;MKSRRDCTCSACATRPTWPASTPTSTLFTREINDMRWISHIAIAASLCAAANPGAVPAAVLGSTFPDWSEWILRAVTGRKVRHRGATHYLSTWLLLAGFAALLWDWQGWLLWFALGNVIHWFCDALTVSGAPVGWWSDRRVTLFGGRVKTGSMAELAITAGIVALCAVVIYTRRDVPGTFIPFFYRYDRLYRDGLIDGSEWKQHRFDFI
;
A
#
# COMPACT_ATOMS: atom_id res chain seq x y z
N MET A 1 22.96 -17.82 67.06
CA MET A 1 24.38 -17.42 67.11
C MET A 1 25.06 -17.82 65.80
N LYS A 2 25.85 -16.90 65.20
CA LYS A 2 26.62 -16.98 63.93
C LYS A 2 25.78 -17.06 62.64
N SER A 3 26.02 -16.33 61.56
CA SER A 3 26.98 -15.25 61.25
C SER A 3 26.56 -14.62 59.90
N ARG A 4 26.60 -13.29 59.79
CA ARG A 4 26.52 -12.51 58.54
C ARG A 4 27.69 -12.81 57.62
N ARG A 5 27.49 -12.65 56.30
CA ARG A 5 28.38 -12.15 55.22
C ARG A 5 27.44 -11.82 54.04
N ASP A 6 27.11 -10.58 53.68
CA ASP A 6 27.91 -9.45 53.17
C ASP A 6 28.89 -9.85 52.06
N CYS A 7 28.43 -9.72 50.81
CA CYS A 7 29.26 -9.65 49.62
C CYS A 7 28.89 -8.39 48.83
N THR A 8 29.48 -7.27 49.22
CA THR A 8 29.70 -6.10 48.38
C THR A 8 30.85 -6.39 47.42
N CYS A 9 30.61 -6.42 46.12
CA CYS A 9 31.66 -6.28 45.11
C CYS A 9 31.51 -4.92 44.44
N SER A 10 32.25 -3.96 44.99
CA SER A 10 32.67 -2.75 44.29
C SER A 10 33.96 -3.10 43.53
N ALA A 11 33.93 -3.05 42.20
CA ALA A 11 35.14 -3.07 41.38
C ALA A 11 34.94 -2.18 40.16
N CYS A 12 35.62 -1.05 40.24
CA CYS A 12 35.87 -0.06 39.21
C CYS A 12 36.55 -0.71 37.99
N ALA A 13 35.99 -0.52 36.79
CA ALA A 13 36.67 -0.76 35.52
C ALA A 13 36.18 0.25 34.47
N THR A 14 36.94 1.34 34.35
CA THR A 14 37.29 2.07 33.12
C THR A 14 36.26 2.12 31.97
N ARG A 15 35.68 3.31 31.76
CA ARG A 15 34.96 3.68 30.53
C ARG A 15 35.91 3.71 29.33
N PRO A 16 35.60 3.08 28.20
CA PRO A 16 36.19 3.44 26.92
C PRO A 16 35.47 4.68 26.38
N THR A 17 36.22 5.76 26.17
CA THR A 17 35.80 6.91 25.37
C THR A 17 35.72 6.49 23.90
N TRP A 18 34.51 6.32 23.38
CA TRP A 18 34.29 6.15 21.94
C TRP A 18 34.43 7.51 21.24
N PRO A 19 35.20 7.63 20.15
CA PRO A 19 35.22 8.84 19.35
C PRO A 19 33.92 8.95 18.54
N ALA A 20 33.35 10.14 18.52
CA ALA A 20 32.26 10.52 17.65
C ALA A 20 32.70 10.44 16.18
N SER A 21 32.24 9.43 15.46
CA SER A 21 32.22 9.44 14.00
C SER A 21 30.77 9.58 13.54
N THR A 22 30.44 10.77 13.09
CA THR A 22 29.19 11.11 12.41
C THR A 22 29.26 10.58 10.97
N PRO A 23 28.34 9.72 10.49
CA PRO A 23 28.05 9.63 9.08
C PRO A 23 26.77 10.44 8.82
N THR A 24 26.96 11.67 8.36
CA THR A 24 25.95 12.58 7.80
C THR A 24 25.46 12.07 6.44
N SER A 25 25.11 10.79 6.35
CA SER A 25 24.61 10.12 5.14
C SER A 25 23.42 9.20 5.41
N THR A 26 23.00 9.09 6.67
CA THR A 26 21.86 8.26 7.08
C THR A 26 20.52 8.99 7.06
N LEU A 27 20.47 10.30 6.84
CA LEU A 27 19.20 11.04 6.80
C LEU A 27 18.45 10.86 5.48
N PHE A 28 19.15 10.73 4.34
CA PHE A 28 18.50 10.55 3.03
C PHE A 28 18.00 9.11 2.79
N THR A 29 18.56 8.13 3.51
CA THR A 29 18.08 6.74 3.50
C THR A 29 17.00 6.48 4.55
N ARG A 30 16.79 7.37 5.52
CA ARG A 30 15.78 7.19 6.57
C ARG A 30 14.38 7.63 6.16
N GLU A 31 14.24 8.48 5.14
CA GLU A 31 12.94 8.81 4.54
C GLU A 31 12.37 7.65 3.69
N ILE A 32 13.21 6.71 3.25
CA ILE A 32 12.76 5.42 2.71
C ILE A 32 12.47 4.42 3.85
N ASN A 33 11.97 4.90 5.00
CA ASN A 33 11.27 4.06 5.98
C ASN A 33 9.74 4.20 5.87
N ASP A 34 9.23 5.00 4.94
CA ASP A 34 7.80 5.13 4.58
C ASP A 34 7.29 4.00 3.66
N MET A 35 7.83 2.80 3.82
CA MET A 35 7.41 1.58 3.10
C MET A 35 6.08 1.00 3.60
N ARG A 36 5.25 1.75 4.36
CA ARG A 36 3.94 1.26 4.80
C ARG A 36 2.82 1.52 3.79
N TRP A 37 2.89 2.63 3.06
CA TRP A 37 1.81 3.02 2.15
C TRP A 37 2.19 2.82 0.69
N ILE A 38 3.47 2.93 0.34
CA ILE A 38 3.91 2.87 -1.06
C ILE A 38 3.52 1.55 -1.71
N SER A 39 3.76 0.40 -1.06
CA SER A 39 3.35 -0.91 -1.58
C SER A 39 1.82 -1.02 -1.73
N HIS A 40 1.07 -0.58 -0.72
CA HIS A 40 -0.39 -0.63 -0.70
C HIS A 40 -1.01 0.26 -1.76
N ILE A 41 -0.47 1.46 -1.95
CA ILE A 41 -0.83 2.41 -3.01
C ILE A 41 -0.48 1.81 -4.37
N ALA A 42 0.74 1.30 -4.56
CA ALA A 42 1.19 0.78 -5.85
C ALA A 42 0.36 -0.44 -6.30
N ILE A 43 0.09 -1.38 -5.39
CA ILE A 43 -0.73 -2.56 -5.70
C ILE A 43 -2.19 -2.14 -5.95
N ALA A 44 -2.77 -1.26 -5.11
CA ALA A 44 -4.15 -0.81 -5.30
C ALA A 44 -4.33 0.01 -6.58
N ALA A 45 -3.41 0.94 -6.86
CA ALA A 45 -3.42 1.76 -8.06
C ALA A 45 -3.24 0.92 -9.32
N SER A 46 -2.30 -0.02 -9.34
CA SER A 46 -2.05 -0.86 -10.52
C SER A 46 -3.21 -1.81 -10.84
N LEU A 47 -3.80 -2.45 -9.82
CA LEU A 47 -4.98 -3.30 -9.98
C LEU A 47 -6.20 -2.49 -10.45
N CYS A 48 -6.41 -1.30 -9.87
CA CYS A 48 -7.49 -0.41 -10.30
C CYS A 48 -7.25 0.11 -11.72
N ALA A 49 -6.04 0.55 -12.06
CA ALA A 49 -5.68 1.02 -13.38
C ALA A 49 -5.92 -0.02 -14.49
N ALA A 50 -5.71 -1.30 -14.17
CA ALA A 50 -5.94 -2.40 -15.12
C ALA A 50 -7.43 -2.68 -15.40
N ALA A 51 -8.34 -2.21 -14.56
CA ALA A 51 -9.77 -2.52 -14.64
C ALA A 51 -10.65 -1.29 -14.83
N ASN A 52 -10.45 -0.24 -14.01
CA ASN A 52 -11.08 1.07 -14.16
C ASN A 52 -10.08 2.21 -13.85
N PRO A 53 -9.40 2.76 -14.87
CA PRO A 53 -8.40 3.80 -14.67
C PRO A 53 -8.96 5.09 -14.05
N GLY A 54 -10.24 5.39 -14.27
CA GLY A 54 -10.89 6.59 -13.73
C GLY A 54 -11.10 6.54 -12.20
N ALA A 55 -11.10 5.35 -11.60
CA ALA A 55 -11.33 5.16 -10.17
C ALA A 55 -10.03 4.96 -9.36
N VAL A 56 -8.86 5.12 -9.99
CA VAL A 56 -7.54 5.00 -9.33
C VAL A 56 -7.43 5.90 -8.10
N PRO A 57 -7.85 7.19 -8.12
CA PRO A 57 -7.81 8.03 -6.93
C PRO A 57 -8.61 7.45 -5.75
N ALA A 58 -9.80 6.89 -6.03
CA ALA A 58 -10.62 6.25 -5.00
C ALA A 58 -9.95 5.02 -4.40
N ALA A 59 -9.33 4.18 -5.24
CA ALA A 59 -8.61 2.99 -4.78
C ALA A 59 -7.38 3.33 -3.92
N VAL A 60 -6.64 4.38 -4.29
CA VAL A 60 -5.48 4.89 -3.53
C VAL A 60 -5.91 5.49 -2.18
N LEU A 61 -7.00 6.24 -2.16
CA LEU A 61 -7.57 6.75 -0.92
C LEU A 61 -8.02 5.59 -0.01
N GLY A 62 -8.68 4.59 -0.59
CA GLY A 62 -9.10 3.39 0.13
C GLY A 62 -7.93 2.59 0.68
N SER A 63 -6.82 2.47 -0.05
CA SER A 63 -5.66 1.69 0.39
C SER A 63 -4.85 2.36 1.51
N THR A 64 -5.10 3.63 1.82
CA THR A 64 -4.48 4.33 2.95
C THR A 64 -5.46 4.61 4.08
N PHE A 65 -6.77 4.59 3.81
CA PHE A 65 -7.84 4.91 4.76
C PHE A 65 -7.75 4.21 6.13
N PRO A 66 -7.45 2.90 6.23
CA PRO A 66 -7.40 2.22 7.53
C PRO A 66 -6.39 2.83 8.50
N ASP A 67 -5.30 3.41 8.00
CA ASP A 67 -4.22 3.96 8.81
C ASP A 67 -4.52 5.37 9.32
N TRP A 68 -4.96 6.29 8.45
CA TRP A 68 -5.25 7.66 8.88
C TRP A 68 -6.62 7.79 9.55
N SER A 69 -7.58 6.90 9.28
CA SER A 69 -8.84 6.87 10.02
C SER A 69 -8.63 6.60 11.51
N GLU A 70 -7.62 5.84 11.91
CA GLU A 70 -7.26 5.68 13.32
C GLU A 70 -6.84 6.99 13.96
N TRP A 71 -6.07 7.82 13.24
CA TRP A 71 -5.66 9.15 13.73
C TRP A 71 -6.87 10.06 13.90
N ILE A 72 -7.80 10.05 12.94
CA ILE A 72 -9.04 10.80 13.04
C ILE A 72 -9.88 10.31 14.22
N LEU A 73 -10.08 9.01 14.38
CA LEU A 73 -10.86 8.47 15.50
C LEU A 73 -10.21 8.83 16.84
N ARG A 74 -8.88 8.79 16.95
CA ARG A 74 -8.16 9.24 18.15
C ARG A 74 -8.37 10.73 18.41
N ALA A 75 -8.29 11.57 17.37
CA ALA A 75 -8.49 13.01 17.47
C ALA A 75 -9.93 13.37 17.88
N VAL A 76 -10.93 12.68 17.33
CA VAL A 76 -12.35 12.98 17.56
C VAL A 76 -12.86 12.40 18.89
N THR A 77 -12.47 11.16 19.24
CA THR A 77 -13.01 10.49 20.44
C THR A 77 -12.14 10.64 21.68
N GLY A 78 -10.90 11.11 21.55
CA GLY A 78 -9.93 11.17 22.65
C GLY A 78 -9.52 9.81 23.22
N ARG A 79 -10.01 8.70 22.65
CA ARG A 79 -9.72 7.33 23.09
C ARG A 79 -8.47 6.79 22.39
N LYS A 80 -7.66 6.01 23.10
CA LYS A 80 -6.55 5.26 22.51
C LYS A 80 -7.10 4.14 21.62
N VAL A 81 -7.23 4.41 20.33
CA VAL A 81 -7.55 3.38 19.32
C VAL A 81 -6.30 2.52 19.11
N ARG A 82 -6.39 1.21 19.34
CA ARG A 82 -5.29 0.29 19.07
C ARG A 82 -5.03 0.21 17.58
N HIS A 83 -3.76 0.35 17.18
CA HIS A 83 -3.36 0.20 15.78
C HIS A 83 -3.66 -1.21 15.26
N ARG A 84 -4.24 -1.32 14.06
CA ARG A 84 -4.76 -2.56 13.46
C ARG A 84 -5.88 -3.20 14.28
N GLY A 85 -6.82 -2.36 14.72
CA GLY A 85 -8.05 -2.75 15.40
C GLY A 85 -9.24 -2.74 14.45
N ALA A 86 -10.30 -2.05 14.83
CA ALA A 86 -11.58 -2.04 14.12
C ALA A 86 -11.52 -1.45 12.69
N THR A 87 -10.58 -0.54 12.41
CA THR A 87 -10.38 0.07 11.08
C THR A 87 -9.78 -0.90 10.06
N HIS A 88 -9.17 -2.00 10.53
CA HIS A 88 -8.49 -2.99 9.70
C HIS A 88 -9.27 -4.31 9.60
N TYR A 89 -10.56 -4.34 9.92
CA TYR A 89 -11.37 -5.55 9.78
C TYR A 89 -11.71 -5.82 8.31
N LEU A 90 -11.17 -6.94 7.78
CA LEU A 90 -11.47 -7.40 6.42
C LEU A 90 -12.96 -7.52 6.17
N SER A 91 -13.69 -8.10 7.12
CA SER A 91 -15.14 -8.28 7.06
C SER A 91 -15.88 -6.98 6.79
N THR A 92 -15.53 -5.88 7.45
CA THR A 92 -16.14 -4.57 7.23
C THR A 92 -15.96 -4.12 5.77
N TRP A 93 -14.75 -4.27 5.24
CA TRP A 93 -14.42 -3.84 3.89
C TRP A 93 -14.98 -4.75 2.80
N LEU A 94 -15.05 -6.07 3.05
CA LEU A 94 -15.73 -7.02 2.16
C LEU A 94 -17.23 -6.80 2.12
N LEU A 95 -17.85 -6.49 3.27
CA LEU A 95 -19.27 -6.14 3.31
C LEU A 95 -19.53 -4.83 2.56
N LEU A 96 -18.66 -3.82 2.72
CA LEU A 96 -18.77 -2.57 1.95
C LEU A 96 -18.57 -2.81 0.45
N ALA A 97 -17.57 -3.61 0.06
CA ALA A 97 -17.33 -3.95 -1.34
C ALA A 97 -18.50 -4.74 -1.93
N GLY A 98 -19.06 -5.70 -1.19
CA GLY A 98 -20.24 -6.45 -1.59
C GLY A 98 -21.48 -5.57 -1.74
N PHE A 99 -21.71 -4.66 -0.79
CA PHE A 99 -22.78 -3.66 -0.88
C PHE A 99 -22.60 -2.76 -2.11
N ALA A 100 -21.40 -2.22 -2.29
CA ALA A 100 -21.09 -1.34 -3.42
C ALA A 100 -21.27 -2.07 -4.76
N ALA A 101 -20.77 -3.31 -4.86
CA ALA A 101 -20.86 -4.12 -6.07
C ALA A 101 -22.30 -4.51 -6.41
N LEU A 102 -23.11 -4.92 -5.42
CA LEU A 102 -24.42 -5.52 -5.68
C LEU A 102 -25.57 -4.52 -5.68
N LEU A 103 -25.46 -3.43 -4.92
CA LEU A 103 -26.60 -2.58 -4.58
C LEU A 103 -26.43 -1.10 -4.90
N TRP A 104 -25.20 -0.61 -5.04
CA TRP A 104 -24.97 0.85 -5.10
C TRP A 104 -24.25 1.31 -6.37
N ASP A 105 -22.99 0.90 -6.56
CA ASP A 105 -22.07 1.54 -7.49
C ASP A 105 -21.11 0.51 -8.10
N TRP A 106 -21.66 -0.34 -8.98
CA TRP A 106 -20.90 -1.33 -9.72
C TRP A 106 -19.85 -0.64 -10.59
N GLN A 107 -18.58 -1.00 -10.37
CA GLN A 107 -17.38 -0.40 -10.97
C GLN A 107 -17.14 1.09 -10.67
N GLY A 108 -17.94 1.76 -9.85
CA GLY A 108 -17.70 3.16 -9.51
C GLY A 108 -16.81 3.37 -8.28
N TRP A 109 -16.78 4.60 -7.82
CA TRP A 109 -15.79 5.10 -6.86
C TRP A 109 -15.89 4.39 -5.50
N LEU A 110 -17.11 4.09 -5.03
CA LEU A 110 -17.29 3.47 -3.71
C LEU A 110 -16.76 2.03 -3.71
N LEU A 111 -16.99 1.28 -4.79
CA LEU A 111 -16.48 -0.08 -4.93
C LEU A 111 -14.96 -0.08 -4.94
N TRP A 112 -14.32 0.78 -5.74
CA TRP A 112 -12.86 0.85 -5.83
C TRP A 112 -12.22 1.36 -4.54
N PHE A 113 -12.87 2.27 -3.82
CA PHE A 113 -12.48 2.66 -2.47
C PHE A 113 -12.51 1.46 -1.51
N ALA A 114 -13.60 0.68 -1.50
CA ALA A 114 -13.70 -0.51 -0.65
C ALA A 114 -12.66 -1.58 -1.03
N LEU A 115 -12.43 -1.82 -2.32
CA LEU A 115 -11.40 -2.73 -2.81
C LEU A 115 -10.00 -2.25 -2.44
N GLY A 116 -9.74 -0.94 -2.45
CA GLY A 116 -8.49 -0.36 -1.94
C GLY A 116 -8.24 -0.75 -0.47
N ASN A 117 -9.27 -0.71 0.38
CA ASN A 117 -9.17 -1.14 1.78
C ASN A 117 -8.95 -2.66 1.92
N VAL A 118 -9.54 -3.47 1.04
CA VAL A 118 -9.29 -4.93 0.99
C VAL A 118 -7.84 -5.23 0.60
N ILE A 119 -7.29 -4.48 -0.37
CA ILE A 119 -5.89 -4.58 -0.78
C ILE A 119 -4.96 -4.15 0.36
N HIS A 120 -5.31 -3.08 1.08
CA HIS A 120 -4.58 -2.69 2.28
C HIS A 120 -4.50 -3.85 3.28
N TRP A 121 -5.63 -4.49 3.57
CA TRP A 121 -5.67 -5.67 4.44
C TRP A 121 -4.80 -6.81 3.92
N PHE A 122 -4.83 -7.08 2.61
CA PHE A 122 -4.03 -8.12 1.98
C PHE A 122 -2.53 -7.85 2.17
N CYS A 123 -2.08 -6.63 1.91
CA CYS A 123 -0.69 -6.22 2.13
C CYS A 123 -0.29 -6.36 3.61
N ASP A 124 -1.17 -5.97 4.53
CA ASP A 124 -0.93 -6.14 5.97
C ASP A 124 -0.86 -7.61 6.40
N ALA A 125 -1.68 -8.47 5.79
CA ALA A 125 -1.67 -9.91 6.03
C ALA A 125 -0.39 -10.59 5.52
N LEU A 126 0.26 -10.08 4.46
CA LEU A 126 1.58 -10.60 4.02
C LEU A 126 2.67 -10.44 5.08
N THR A 127 2.52 -9.47 5.97
CA THR A 127 3.56 -9.13 6.95
C THR A 127 3.54 -10.05 8.18
N VAL A 128 4.68 -10.11 8.88
CA VAL A 128 4.84 -10.82 10.18
C VAL A 128 3.75 -10.44 11.19
N SER A 129 3.27 -9.19 11.15
CA SER A 129 2.27 -8.70 12.09
C SER A 129 0.87 -9.27 11.87
N GLY A 130 0.53 -9.61 10.62
CA GLY A 130 -0.78 -10.09 10.23
C GLY A 130 -1.93 -9.10 10.43
N ALA A 131 -3.07 -9.44 9.87
CA ALA A 131 -4.26 -8.58 9.84
C ALA A 131 -5.48 -9.27 10.46
N PRO A 132 -6.37 -8.54 11.17
CA PRO A 132 -7.57 -9.11 11.77
C PRO A 132 -8.68 -9.33 10.73
N VAL A 133 -9.37 -10.47 10.77
CA VAL A 133 -10.46 -10.76 9.80
C VAL A 133 -11.75 -10.04 10.17
N GLY A 134 -12.07 -9.91 11.45
CA GLY A 134 -13.28 -9.27 11.91
C GLY A 134 -13.36 -9.17 13.42
N TRP A 135 -14.43 -8.55 13.91
CA TRP A 135 -14.67 -8.35 15.34
C TRP A 135 -14.85 -9.65 16.13
N TRP A 136 -15.13 -10.75 15.44
CA TRP A 136 -15.28 -12.10 16.03
C TRP A 136 -13.98 -12.91 16.04
N SER A 137 -12.90 -12.42 15.43
CA SER A 137 -11.63 -13.15 15.32
C SER A 137 -10.53 -12.43 16.07
N ASP A 138 -10.17 -12.96 17.23
CA ASP A 138 -9.01 -12.48 18.00
C ASP A 138 -7.66 -12.90 17.38
N ARG A 139 -7.69 -13.85 16.43
CA ARG A 139 -6.49 -14.30 15.71
C ARG A 139 -6.22 -13.44 14.48
N ARG A 140 -4.98 -12.98 14.37
CA ARG A 140 -4.45 -12.30 13.17
C ARG A 140 -4.04 -13.32 12.13
N VAL A 141 -4.38 -13.05 10.87
CA VAL A 141 -4.01 -13.89 9.74
C VAL A 141 -2.71 -13.38 9.15
N THR A 142 -1.74 -14.28 8.96
CA THR A 142 -0.51 -14.02 8.22
C THR A 142 -0.47 -14.89 6.97
N LEU A 143 -0.38 -14.25 5.81
CA LEU A 143 -0.11 -14.90 4.54
C LEU A 143 1.39 -15.25 4.49
N PHE A 144 1.73 -16.42 3.92
CA PHE A 144 3.10 -16.96 3.87
C PHE A 144 3.78 -17.14 5.25
N GLY A 145 2.97 -17.32 6.31
CA GLY A 145 3.47 -17.49 7.68
C GLY A 145 4.20 -16.27 8.22
N GLY A 146 3.97 -15.09 7.65
CA GLY A 146 4.57 -13.84 8.10
C GLY A 146 6.06 -13.72 7.79
N ARG A 147 6.58 -14.43 6.78
CA ARG A 147 8.00 -14.36 6.41
C ARG A 147 8.39 -13.10 5.65
N VAL A 148 7.41 -12.36 5.13
CA VAL A 148 7.64 -11.07 4.47
C VAL A 148 7.68 -9.99 5.55
N LYS A 149 8.81 -9.29 5.65
CA LYS A 149 8.93 -8.13 6.55
C LYS A 149 8.54 -6.88 5.77
N THR A 150 7.88 -5.94 6.46
CA THR A 150 7.60 -4.63 5.90
C THR A 150 8.90 -3.96 5.47
N GLY A 151 8.98 -3.57 4.20
CA GLY A 151 10.15 -2.97 3.58
C GLY A 151 11.28 -3.93 3.22
N SER A 152 11.03 -5.24 3.24
CA SER A 152 12.00 -6.21 2.73
C SER A 152 12.02 -6.23 1.20
N MET A 153 13.14 -6.68 0.64
CA MET A 153 13.25 -6.93 -0.81
C MET A 153 12.15 -7.88 -1.32
N ALA A 154 11.66 -8.79 -0.48
CA ALA A 154 10.57 -9.69 -0.83
C ALA A 154 9.25 -8.93 -1.05
N GLU A 155 8.93 -7.94 -0.22
CA GLU A 155 7.74 -7.10 -0.42
C GLU A 155 7.86 -6.27 -1.70
N LEU A 156 9.01 -5.64 -1.92
CA LEU A 156 9.24 -4.86 -3.14
C LEU A 156 9.18 -5.73 -4.39
N ALA A 157 9.71 -6.95 -4.35
CA ALA A 157 9.64 -7.90 -5.46
C ALA A 157 8.19 -8.32 -5.76
N ILE A 158 7.38 -8.57 -4.72
CA ILE A 158 5.95 -8.88 -4.89
C ILE A 158 5.20 -7.68 -5.48
N THR A 159 5.41 -6.48 -4.93
CA THR A 159 4.82 -5.24 -5.43
C THR A 159 5.21 -4.99 -6.89
N ALA A 160 6.49 -5.04 -7.22
CA ALA A 160 6.99 -4.87 -8.57
C ALA A 160 6.42 -5.93 -9.52
N GLY A 161 6.33 -7.19 -9.09
CA GLY A 161 5.74 -8.27 -9.86
C GLY A 161 4.26 -8.03 -10.19
N ILE A 162 3.47 -7.59 -9.21
CA ILE A 162 2.04 -7.27 -9.42
C ILE A 162 1.88 -6.05 -10.34
N VAL A 163 2.65 -4.99 -10.11
CA VAL A 163 2.61 -3.77 -10.94
C VAL A 163 3.01 -4.10 -12.38
N ALA A 164 4.09 -4.86 -12.58
CA ALA A 164 4.54 -5.28 -13.91
C ALA A 164 3.49 -6.15 -14.61
N LEU A 165 2.87 -7.09 -13.88
CA LEU A 165 1.78 -7.90 -14.42
C LEU A 165 0.59 -7.04 -14.86
N CYS A 166 0.18 -6.06 -14.04
CA CYS A 166 -0.89 -5.13 -14.39
C CYS A 166 -0.51 -4.28 -15.61
N ALA A 167 0.73 -3.81 -15.69
CA ALA A 167 1.23 -3.05 -16.84
C ALA A 167 1.17 -3.90 -18.13
N VAL A 168 1.55 -5.18 -18.08
CA VAL A 168 1.42 -6.11 -19.21
C VAL A 168 -0.04 -6.32 -19.60
N VAL A 169 -0.95 -6.46 -18.62
CA VAL A 169 -2.40 -6.59 -18.89
C VAL A 169 -2.96 -5.34 -19.57
N ILE A 170 -2.59 -4.15 -19.09
CA ILE A 170 -3.01 -2.88 -19.69
C ILE A 170 -2.44 -2.78 -21.12
N TYR A 171 -1.16 -3.08 -21.29
CA TYR A 171 -0.48 -3.03 -22.58
C TYR A 171 -1.12 -3.97 -23.61
N THR A 172 -1.51 -5.18 -23.20
CA THR A 172 -2.16 -6.16 -24.10
C THR A 172 -3.61 -5.80 -24.43
N ARG A 173 -4.29 -5.00 -23.59
CA ARG A 173 -5.69 -4.59 -23.79
C ARG A 173 -5.86 -3.25 -24.51
N ARG A 174 -4.77 -2.51 -24.77
CA ARG A 174 -4.83 -1.18 -25.40
C ARG A 174 -5.48 -1.14 -26.79
N ASP A 175 -5.52 -2.27 -27.48
CA ASP A 175 -6.08 -2.35 -28.84
C ASP A 175 -7.58 -2.72 -28.85
N VAL A 176 -8.21 -2.94 -27.69
CA VAL A 176 -9.64 -3.27 -27.60
C VAL A 176 -10.50 -2.08 -28.06
N PRO A 177 -11.31 -2.21 -29.13
CA PRO A 177 -12.18 -1.14 -29.62
C PRO A 177 -13.14 -0.65 -28.52
N GLY A 178 -13.30 0.68 -28.40
CA GLY A 178 -14.23 1.29 -27.43
C GLY A 178 -13.67 1.46 -26.01
N THR A 179 -12.43 1.06 -25.74
CA THR A 179 -11.79 1.28 -24.43
C THR A 179 -10.75 2.40 -24.54
N PHE A 180 -10.91 3.45 -23.72
CA PHE A 180 -9.94 4.53 -23.59
C PHE A 180 -9.01 4.27 -22.39
N ILE A 181 -7.70 4.16 -22.64
CA ILE A 181 -6.68 3.94 -21.61
C ILE A 181 -5.81 5.20 -21.53
N PRO A 182 -5.85 5.95 -20.41
CA PRO A 182 -5.19 7.27 -20.31
C PRO A 182 -3.68 7.20 -20.06
N PHE A 183 -3.07 6.00 -20.10
CA PHE A 183 -1.67 5.78 -19.73
C PHE A 183 -0.75 5.45 -20.90
N PHE A 184 -1.31 5.02 -22.05
CA PHE A 184 -0.54 4.64 -23.24
C PHE A 184 -1.23 5.20 -24.48
N TYR A 185 -1.02 6.49 -24.75
CA TYR A 185 -1.67 7.17 -25.86
C TYR A 185 -1.10 6.71 -27.21
N ARG A 186 -1.99 6.23 -28.09
CA ARG A 186 -1.67 5.88 -29.48
C ARG A 186 -2.00 7.07 -30.38
N TYR A 187 -1.10 8.05 -30.41
CA TYR A 187 -1.27 9.26 -31.24
C TYR A 187 -1.48 8.91 -32.73
N ASP A 188 -0.90 7.81 -33.22
CA ASP A 188 -1.14 7.30 -34.58
C ASP A 188 -2.61 6.96 -34.84
N ARG A 189 -3.27 6.32 -33.87
CA ARG A 189 -4.68 5.92 -33.98
C ARG A 189 -5.59 7.11 -33.79
N LEU A 190 -5.33 7.95 -32.79
CA LEU A 190 -6.10 9.16 -32.55
C LEU A 190 -6.10 10.10 -33.76
N TYR A 191 -4.98 10.20 -34.48
CA TYR A 191 -4.89 10.97 -35.71
C TYR A 191 -5.71 10.34 -36.85
N ARG A 192 -5.64 9.02 -37.02
CA ARG A 192 -6.45 8.28 -38.01
C ARG A 192 -7.96 8.38 -37.74
N ASP A 193 -8.33 8.36 -36.46
CA ASP A 193 -9.72 8.48 -36.01
C ASP A 193 -10.21 9.94 -36.04
N GLY A 194 -9.35 10.90 -36.41
CA GLY A 194 -9.68 12.32 -36.53
C GLY A 194 -9.88 13.03 -35.19
N LEU A 195 -9.43 12.43 -34.08
CA LEU A 195 -9.58 12.97 -32.73
C LEU A 195 -8.52 14.01 -32.36
N ILE A 196 -7.35 13.96 -33.02
CA ILE A 196 -6.25 14.92 -32.84
C ILE A 196 -5.80 15.48 -34.19
N ASP A 197 -5.17 16.65 -34.16
CA ASP A 197 -4.67 17.30 -35.37
C ASP A 197 -3.28 16.77 -35.80
N GLY A 198 -2.86 17.13 -37.02
CA GLY A 198 -1.57 16.70 -37.56
C GLY A 198 -0.36 17.34 -36.89
N SER A 199 -0.53 18.47 -36.19
CA SER A 199 0.53 19.12 -35.41
C SER A 199 0.81 18.38 -34.13
N GLU A 200 -0.25 18.03 -33.39
CA GLU A 200 -0.22 17.26 -32.15
C GLU A 200 0.34 15.86 -32.41
N TRP A 201 -0.11 15.18 -33.47
CA TRP A 201 0.49 13.91 -33.87
C TRP A 201 1.99 14.02 -34.17
N LYS A 202 2.43 15.05 -34.90
CA LYS A 202 3.86 15.21 -35.24
C LYS A 202 4.72 15.47 -34.00
N GLN A 203 4.19 16.17 -33.00
CA GLN A 203 4.88 16.44 -31.75
C GLN A 203 5.07 15.16 -30.94
N HIS A 204 4.08 14.25 -30.97
CA HIS A 204 4.08 13.02 -30.17
C HIS A 204 4.34 11.72 -30.95
N ARG A 205 4.73 11.82 -32.24
CA ARG A 205 4.90 10.64 -33.12
C ARG A 205 5.98 9.65 -32.66
N PHE A 206 6.90 10.10 -31.82
CA PHE A 206 7.97 9.27 -31.25
C PHE A 206 7.75 8.97 -29.76
N ASP A 207 6.64 9.42 -29.19
CA ASP A 207 6.20 8.99 -27.86
C ASP A 207 5.52 7.63 -27.99
N PHE A 208 6.32 6.58 -27.77
CA PHE A 208 5.88 5.18 -27.84
C PHE A 208 5.35 4.65 -26.50
N ILE A 209 5.37 5.47 -25.45
CA ILE A 209 4.97 5.15 -24.07
C ILE A 209 3.97 6.18 -23.59
#